data_AF-A0A8T7JC98-F1
#
_entry.id   AF-A0A8T7JC98-F1
#
_cell.length_a   1.000
_cell.length_b   1.000
_cell.length_c   1.000
_cell.angle_alpha   90.00
_cell.angle_beta   90.00
_cell.angle_gamma   90.00
#
_symmetry.space_group_name_H-M   'P 1'
#
loop_
_entity.id
_entity.type
_entity.pdbx_description
1 polymer ?
#
loop_
_entity_poly.entity_id
_entity_poly.type
_entity_poly.pdbx_seq_one_letter_code
_entity_poly.pdbx_strand_id
1 'polypeptide(L)' 'MKNLAAILIADDIKHHITIGGGKAKVQIDSPKHVKIQRGELLRWRIK' A
#
# COMPACT_ATOMS: atom_id res chain seq x y z
N MET A 1 -10.81 -8.68 -13.56
CA MET A 1 -10.03 -7.91 -12.55
C MET A 1 -9.95 -6.47 -13.03
N LYS A 2 -10.31 -5.49 -12.21
CA LYS A 2 -10.23 -4.07 -12.59
C LYS A 2 -9.05 -3.43 -11.84
N ASN A 3 -8.14 -2.80 -12.57
CA ASN A 3 -7.06 -2.00 -12.00
C ASN A 3 -7.56 -0.57 -11.84
N LEU A 4 -7.49 -0.04 -10.62
CA LEU A 4 -7.74 1.37 -10.37
C LEU A 4 -6.49 2.18 -10.74
N ALA A 5 -6.69 3.48 -11.00
CA ALA A 5 -5.59 4.39 -11.25
C ALA A 5 -4.60 4.34 -10.08
N ALA A 6 -3.31 4.27 -10.40
CA ALA A 6 -2.27 4.29 -9.39
C ALA A 6 -2.26 5.65 -8.69
N ILE A 7 -2.17 5.66 -7.37
CA ILE A 7 -2.06 6.88 -6.58
C ILE A 7 -0.57 7.13 -6.33
N LEU A 8 -0.10 8.31 -6.74
CA LEU A 8 1.25 8.78 -6.40
C LEU A 8 1.19 9.50 -5.05
N ILE A 9 2.05 9.10 -4.12
CA ILE A 9 2.24 9.76 -2.83
C ILE A 9 3.64 10.38 -2.83
N ALA A 10 3.69 11.69 -2.53
CA ALA A 10 4.89 12.50 -2.77
C ALA A 10 5.37 12.29 -4.22
N ASP A 11 6.65 11.98 -4.42
CA ASP A 11 7.25 11.86 -5.76
C ASP A 11 7.66 10.42 -6.11
N ASP A 12 7.78 9.52 -5.12
CA ASP A 12 8.49 8.24 -5.26
C ASP A 12 7.73 7.02 -4.73
N ILE A 13 6.54 7.21 -4.15
CA ILE A 13 5.71 6.10 -3.66
C ILE A 13 4.47 5.92 -4.55
N LYS A 14 4.30 4.72 -5.12
CA LYS A 14 3.16 4.39 -5.98
C LYS A 14 2.28 3.32 -5.34
N HIS A 15 0.98 3.61 -5.25
CA HIS A 15 -0.02 2.67 -4.75
C HIS A 15 -0.84 2.11 -5.91
N HIS A 16 -0.78 0.80 -6.10
CA HIS A 16 -1.54 0.05 -7.08
C HIS A 16 -2.65 -0.73 -6.39
N ILE A 17 -3.90 -0.41 -6.72
CA ILE A 17 -5.08 -1.08 -6.14
C ILE A 17 -5.77 -1.90 -7.22
N THR A 18 -5.87 -3.21 -6.98
CA THR A 18 -6.63 -4.14 -7.82
C THR A 18 -7.79 -4.70 -7.02
N ILE A 19 -9.01 -4.60 -7.55
CA ILE A 19 -10.21 -5.16 -6.92
C ILE A 19 -10.66 -6.41 -7.68
N GLY A 20 -10.89 -7.50 -6.95
CA GLY A 20 -11.36 -8.76 -7.50
C GLY A 20 -11.88 -9.72 -6.43
N GLY A 21 -12.97 -10.42 -6.73
CA GLY A 21 -13.53 -11.46 -5.86
C GLY A 21 -13.91 -10.97 -4.46
N GLY A 22 -14.44 -9.74 -4.35
CA GLY A 22 -14.80 -9.12 -3.07
C GLY A 22 -13.62 -8.67 -2.21
N LYS A 23 -12.38 -8.79 -2.71
CA LYS A 23 -11.16 -8.39 -2.02
C LYS A 23 -10.43 -7.29 -2.78
N ALA A 24 -9.69 -6.47 -2.03
CA ALA A 24 -8.74 -5.52 -2.58
C ALA A 24 -7.31 -6.02 -2.36
N LYS A 25 -6.51 -6.02 -3.41
CA LYS A 25 -5.06 -6.20 -3.34
C LYS A 25 -4.41 -4.83 -3.52
N VAL A 26 -3.55 -4.46 -2.58
CA VAL A 26 -2.77 -3.22 -2.63
C VAL A 26 -1.30 -3.60 -2.78
N GLN A 27 -0.64 -3.07 -3.80
CA GLN A 27 0.81 -3.13 -3.98
C GLN A 27 1.37 -1.70 -3.83
N ILE A 28 2.48 -1.59 -3.11
CA ILE A 28 3.14 -0.32 -2.82
C ILE A 28 4.57 -0.41 -3.32
N ASP A 29 4.88 0.37 -4.34
CA ASP A 29 6.26 0.54 -4.81
C ASP A 29 6.85 1.77 -4.12
N SER A 30 8.02 1.60 -3.49
CA SER A 30 8.67 2.66 -2.70
C SER A 30 10.20 2.46 -2.69
N PRO A 31 10.98 3.52 -2.39
CA PRO A 31 12.42 3.41 -2.22
C PRO A 31 12.81 2.47 -1.08
N LYS A 32 13.98 1.84 -1.16
CA LYS A 32 14.46 0.85 -0.17
C LYS A 32 14.58 1.38 1.27
N HIS A 33 14.76 2.69 1.44
CA HIS A 33 14.87 3.31 2.77
C HIS A 33 13.50 3.58 3.42
N VAL A 34 12.41 3.53 2.65
CA VAL A 34 11.05 3.69 3.15
C VAL A 34 10.54 2.34 3.66
N LYS A 35 10.11 2.30 4.92
CA LYS A 35 9.61 1.07 5.53
C LYS A 35 8.09 0.99 5.43
N ILE A 36 7.59 0.03 4.66
CA ILE A 36 6.15 -0.26 4.55
C ILE A 36 5.73 -1.27 5.62
N GLN A 37 4.70 -0.95 6.40
CA GLN A 37 4.17 -1.83 7.46
C GLN A 37 2.64 -1.76 7.47
N ARG A 38 2.00 -2.85 7.94
CA ARG A 38 0.57 -2.82 8.22
C ARG A 38 0.31 -2.00 9.49
N GLY A 39 -0.66 -1.10 9.44
CA GLY A 39 -0.99 -0.23 10.57
C GLY A 39 -1.34 -0.98 11.86
N GLU A 40 -1.90 -2.19 11.74
CA GLU A 40 -2.17 -3.08 12.88
C GLU A 40 -0.88 -3.47 13.62
N LEU A 41 0.24 -3.70 12.92
CA LEU A 41 1.51 -4.08 13.53
C LEU A 41 2.21 -2.91 14.24
N LEU A 42 1.99 -1.68 13.76
CA LEU A 42 2.50 -0.47 14.40
C LEU A 42 1.83 -0.22 15.76
N ARG A 43 0.51 -0.45 15.86
CA ARG A 43 -0.26 -0.19 17.09
C ARG A 43 0.14 -1.11 18.25
N TRP A 44 0.65 -2.32 17.98
CA TRP A 44 1.11 -3.24 19.03
C TRP A 44 2.42 -2.79 19.69
N ARG A 45 3.23 -1.98 18.99
CA ARG A 45 4.54 -1.53 19.48
C ARG A 45 4.49 -0.26 20.35
N ILE A 46 3.33 0.41 20.41
CA ILE A 46 3.11 1.66 21.15
C ILE A 46 2.28 1.40 22.43
N LYS A 47 2.03 0.13 22.77
CA LYS A 47 1.34 -0.26 24.00
C LYS A 47 2.31 -0.60 25.12
#